data_AF-A0A2E5B1X1-F1
#
_entry.id   AF-A0A2E5B1X1-F1
#
_cell.length_a   1.000
_cell.length_b   1.000
_cell.length_c   1.000
_cell.angle_alpha   90.00
_cell.angle_beta   90.00
_cell.angle_gamma   90.00
#
_symmetry.space_group_name_H-M   'P 1'
#
loop_
_entity.id
_entity.type
_entity.pdbx_description
1 polymer ?
#
loop_
_entity_poly.entity_id
_entity_poly.type
_entity_poly.pdbx_seq_one_letter_code
_entity_poly.pdbx_strand_id
1 'polypeptide(L)'
;MWKNLILIGFVILLSSCGAKRKGLEASKESKEVILGKSEAVSYKSLGNGVASISLQLFENNTFKFDFKSIPQPESTEKPVVISEKGTYISDGNWKILSFKNPKFLLSAIFDSEFASDTDFKIIDKETVKINTSKSALPIWGVICEKL
;
A
#
# COMPACT_ATOMS: atom_id res chain seq x y z
N MET A 1 21.20 36.22 55.86
CA MET A 1 21.48 36.52 54.44
C MET A 1 20.19 36.31 53.67
N TRP A 2 19.65 37.39 53.12
CA TRP A 2 18.43 37.40 52.32
C TRP A 2 18.74 36.92 50.90
N LYS A 3 17.91 36.04 50.33
CA LYS A 3 17.57 36.08 48.90
C LYS A 3 16.20 35.44 48.66
N ASN A 4 15.31 36.28 48.12
CA ASN A 4 13.99 35.96 47.62
C ASN A 4 14.01 34.93 46.49
N LEU A 5 12.93 34.17 46.36
CA LEU A 5 12.15 33.87 45.14
C LEU A 5 11.05 32.89 45.60
N ILE A 6 9.79 33.32 45.82
CA ILE A 6 8.73 33.49 44.79
C ILE A 6 8.75 32.34 43.77
N LEU A 7 7.70 31.60 43.43
CA LEU A 7 6.31 31.36 43.83
C LEU A 7 5.84 30.27 42.82
N ILE A 8 4.60 29.80 42.97
CA ILE A 8 3.80 29.11 41.95
C ILE A 8 3.98 27.58 41.94
N GLY A 9 3.11 26.93 42.69
CA GLY A 9 2.78 25.54 42.47
C GLY A 9 2.10 25.35 41.11
N PHE A 10 2.39 24.20 40.51
CA PHE A 10 1.61 23.66 39.41
C PHE A 10 1.21 22.25 39.82
N VAL A 11 0.01 22.13 40.37
CA VAL A 11 -0.65 20.84 40.59
C VAL A 11 -1.11 20.36 39.22
N ILE A 12 -0.32 19.49 38.60
CA ILE A 12 -0.76 18.79 37.39
C ILE A 12 -1.66 17.66 37.86
N LEU A 13 -2.96 17.94 37.88
CA LEU A 13 -4.00 16.93 37.82
C LEU A 13 -3.77 16.12 36.54
N LEU A 14 -3.15 14.96 36.66
CA LEU A 14 -3.18 13.96 35.59
C LEU A 14 -4.63 13.45 35.52
N SER A 15 -5.43 14.13 34.71
CA SER A 15 -6.67 13.64 34.16
C SER A 15 -6.34 12.39 33.35
N SER A 16 -6.35 11.25 34.04
CA SER A 16 -6.50 9.92 33.44
C SER A 16 -7.89 9.85 32.79
N CYS A 17 -8.03 10.55 31.67
CA CYS A 17 -9.10 10.34 30.73
C CYS A 17 -8.82 8.98 30.08
N GLY A 18 -9.50 7.97 30.62
CA GLY A 18 -9.54 6.62 30.07
C GLY A 18 -10.15 6.65 28.67
N ALA A 19 -9.33 6.95 27.67
CA ALA A 19 -9.62 6.57 26.31
C ALA A 19 -9.17 5.10 26.18
N LYS A 20 -10.10 4.19 26.51
CA LYS A 20 -10.03 2.82 25.99
C LYS A 20 -9.72 2.95 24.51
N ARG A 21 -8.48 2.59 24.10
CA ARG A 21 -8.20 2.32 22.71
C ARG A 21 -9.25 1.29 22.33
N LYS A 22 -10.23 1.71 21.52
CA LYS A 22 -11.06 0.77 20.79
C LYS A 22 -10.06 -0.04 20.00
N GLY A 23 -9.69 -1.19 20.56
CA GLY A 23 -9.16 -2.29 19.79
C GLY A 23 -10.06 -2.35 18.58
N LEU A 24 -9.45 -2.17 17.43
CA LEU A 24 -10.04 -2.45 16.15
C LEU A 24 -10.52 -3.90 16.29
N GLU A 25 -11.78 -4.08 16.69
CA GLU A 25 -12.47 -5.33 16.47
C GLU A 25 -12.43 -5.46 14.97
N ALA A 26 -11.46 -6.24 14.51
CA ALA A 26 -11.44 -6.81 13.19
C ALA A 26 -12.71 -7.64 13.12
N SER A 27 -13.80 -6.97 12.75
CA SER A 27 -15.04 -7.61 12.36
C SER A 27 -14.66 -8.53 11.22
N LYS A 28 -14.65 -9.83 11.56
CA LYS A 28 -14.62 -10.95 10.63
C LYS A 28 -15.90 -10.93 9.80
N GLU A 29 -16.02 -9.93 8.95
CA GLU A 29 -17.04 -9.86 7.94
C GLU A 29 -16.33 -9.36 6.68
N SER A 30 -16.05 -10.30 5.77
CA SER A 30 -15.42 -10.05 4.48
C SER A 30 -16.40 -9.27 3.60
N LYS A 31 -16.65 -8.00 3.94
CA LYS A 31 -17.34 -7.08 3.04
C LYS A 31 -16.49 -6.96 1.79
N GLU A 32 -17.11 -7.29 0.67
CA GLU A 32 -16.51 -7.16 -0.65
C GLU A 32 -15.93 -5.74 -0.82
N VAL A 33 -14.74 -5.63 -1.41
CA VAL A 33 -14.14 -4.32 -1.69
C VAL A 33 -14.81 -3.74 -2.93
N ILE A 34 -15.58 -2.66 -2.74
CA ILE A 34 -16.23 -1.92 -3.82
C ILE A 34 -15.29 -0.81 -4.31
N LEU A 35 -14.88 -0.90 -5.57
CA LEU A 35 -14.00 0.10 -6.18
C LEU A 35 -14.68 1.46 -6.31
N GLY A 36 -13.88 2.53 -6.18
CA GLY A 36 -14.36 3.87 -6.48
C GLY A 36 -14.64 4.06 -7.98
N LYS A 37 -15.36 5.13 -8.31
CA LYS A 37 -15.69 5.46 -9.71
C LYS A 37 -14.61 6.32 -10.40
N SER A 38 -13.79 7.01 -9.61
CA SER A 38 -12.75 7.92 -10.07
C SER A 38 -11.39 7.44 -9.60
N GLU A 39 -10.42 7.42 -10.52
CA GLU A 39 -9.02 7.13 -10.21
C GLU A 39 -8.36 8.38 -9.62
N ALA A 40 -7.67 8.22 -8.50
CA ALA A 40 -6.81 9.24 -7.91
C ALA A 40 -5.39 9.19 -8.49
N VAL A 41 -4.88 7.98 -8.70
CA VAL A 41 -3.56 7.69 -9.31
C VAL A 41 -3.64 6.32 -9.96
N SER A 42 -3.03 6.15 -11.13
CA SER A 42 -2.81 4.81 -11.69
C SER A 42 -1.39 4.64 -12.21
N TYR A 43 -0.94 3.38 -12.20
CA TYR A 43 0.33 2.93 -12.75
C TYR A 43 0.07 1.80 -13.74
N LYS A 44 0.71 1.83 -14.90
CA LYS A 44 0.51 0.82 -15.93
C LYS A 44 1.82 0.48 -16.65
N SER A 45 2.05 -0.81 -16.88
CA SER A 45 3.16 -1.25 -17.72
C SER A 45 2.90 -0.88 -19.19
N LEU A 46 3.92 -0.37 -19.88
CA LEU A 46 3.93 -0.29 -21.34
C LEU A 46 4.26 -1.65 -21.96
N GLY A 47 4.14 -1.76 -23.29
CA GLY A 47 4.47 -2.99 -24.01
C GLY A 47 5.92 -3.43 -23.75
N ASN A 48 6.09 -4.60 -23.14
CA ASN A 48 7.39 -5.12 -22.70
C ASN A 48 7.62 -6.60 -23.05
N GLY A 49 6.62 -7.30 -23.60
CA GLY A 49 6.74 -8.71 -24.02
C GLY A 49 6.77 -9.74 -22.88
N VAL A 50 6.73 -9.32 -21.61
CA VAL A 50 6.81 -10.21 -20.44
C VAL A 50 5.58 -10.19 -19.55
N ALA A 51 4.92 -9.04 -19.35
CA ALA A 51 3.71 -8.93 -18.54
C ALA A 51 2.86 -7.69 -18.88
N SER A 52 1.58 -7.76 -18.55
CA SER A 52 0.68 -6.61 -18.44
C SER A 52 0.34 -6.38 -16.98
N ILE A 53 0.68 -5.20 -16.45
CA ILE A 53 0.52 -4.83 -15.05
C ILE A 53 -0.23 -3.50 -14.95
N SER A 54 -1.20 -3.43 -14.05
CA SER A 54 -1.96 -2.22 -13.75
C SER A 54 -2.24 -2.13 -12.25
N LEU A 55 -1.98 -0.96 -11.67
CA LEU A 55 -2.35 -0.62 -10.31
C LEU A 55 -3.14 0.68 -10.32
N GLN A 56 -4.42 0.61 -9.96
CA GLN A 56 -5.32 1.75 -9.93
C GLN A 56 -5.70 2.05 -8.48
N LEU A 57 -5.46 3.27 -8.02
CA LEU A 57 -5.87 3.79 -6.72
C LEU A 57 -7.07 4.70 -6.94
N PHE A 58 -8.19 4.43 -6.25
CA PHE A 58 -9.44 5.17 -6.40
C PHE A 58 -9.65 6.17 -5.26
N GLU A 59 -10.35 7.28 -5.53
CA GLU A 59 -10.60 8.36 -4.56
C GLU A 59 -11.27 7.89 -3.25
N ASN A 60 -11.99 6.77 -3.26
CA ASN A 60 -12.62 6.18 -2.07
C ASN A 60 -11.68 5.29 -1.24
N ASN A 61 -10.35 5.42 -1.40
CA ASN A 61 -9.33 4.64 -0.68
C ASN A 61 -9.36 3.13 -0.97
N THR A 62 -9.81 2.75 -2.16
CA THR A 62 -9.71 1.37 -2.65
C THR A 62 -8.75 1.29 -3.81
N PHE A 63 -8.26 0.09 -4.10
CA PHE A 63 -7.39 -0.12 -5.25
C PHE A 63 -7.76 -1.39 -6.00
N LYS A 64 -7.36 -1.42 -7.28
CA LYS A 64 -7.34 -2.62 -8.11
C LYS A 64 -5.93 -2.89 -8.59
N PHE A 65 -5.48 -4.13 -8.43
CA PHE A 65 -4.23 -4.62 -8.97
C PHE A 65 -4.52 -5.74 -9.97
N ASP A 66 -4.11 -5.54 -11.21
CA ASP A 66 -4.18 -6.56 -12.26
C ASP A 66 -2.77 -6.88 -12.73
N PHE A 67 -2.44 -8.17 -12.81
CA PHE A 67 -1.20 -8.67 -13.37
C PHE A 67 -1.51 -9.86 -14.28
N LYS A 68 -0.89 -9.88 -15.45
CA LYS A 68 -0.93 -11.01 -16.36
C LYS A 68 0.45 -11.23 -16.98
N SER A 69 1.06 -12.37 -16.71
CA SER A 69 2.30 -12.73 -17.42
C SER A 69 2.01 -13.08 -18.89
N ILE A 70 3.01 -12.89 -19.74
CA ILE A 70 2.98 -13.25 -21.16
C ILE A 70 3.84 -14.50 -21.31
N PRO A 71 3.25 -15.67 -21.64
CA PRO A 71 4.00 -16.89 -21.91
C PRO A 71 5.00 -16.67 -23.04
N GLN A 72 6.20 -17.21 -22.87
CA GLN A 72 7.19 -17.22 -23.93
C GLN A 72 6.80 -18.25 -25.00
N PRO A 73 7.11 -18.03 -26.29
CA PRO A 73 6.69 -18.92 -27.38
C PRO A 73 7.07 -20.39 -27.17
N GLU A 74 8.22 -20.62 -26.54
CA GLU A 74 8.78 -21.95 -26.27
C GLU A 74 8.21 -22.60 -24.99
N SER A 75 7.44 -21.85 -24.19
CA SER A 75 6.91 -22.30 -22.91
C SER A 75 5.50 -22.86 -23.07
N THR A 76 5.26 -24.01 -22.44
CA THR A 76 3.91 -24.57 -22.28
C THR A 76 3.18 -24.01 -21.06
N GLU A 77 3.81 -23.11 -20.31
CA GLU A 77 3.23 -22.53 -19.10
C GLU A 77 2.05 -21.62 -19.44
N LYS A 78 1.01 -21.73 -18.61
CA LYS A 78 -0.15 -20.84 -18.73
C LYS A 78 0.20 -19.46 -18.15
N PRO A 79 -0.40 -18.37 -18.68
CA PRO A 79 -0.31 -17.06 -18.06
C PRO A 79 -0.69 -17.12 -16.58
N VAL A 80 0.14 -16.55 -15.72
CA VAL A 80 -0.25 -16.21 -14.35
C VAL A 80 -1.15 -15.00 -14.44
N VAL A 81 -2.34 -15.09 -13.85
CA VAL A 81 -3.33 -14.00 -13.82
C VAL A 81 -3.67 -13.69 -12.37
N ILE A 82 -3.47 -12.44 -11.99
CA ILE A 82 -3.84 -11.89 -10.68
C ILE A 82 -4.79 -10.72 -10.95
N SER A 83 -5.92 -10.70 -10.25
CA SER A 83 -6.86 -9.58 -10.26
C SER A 83 -7.41 -9.43 -8.86
N GLU A 84 -6.87 -8.46 -8.14
CA GLU A 84 -7.07 -8.31 -6.70
C GLU A 84 -7.53 -6.90 -6.37
N LYS A 85 -8.34 -6.81 -5.31
CA LYS A 85 -8.86 -5.55 -4.80
C LYS A 85 -8.44 -5.41 -3.34
N GLY A 86 -8.20 -4.18 -2.93
CA GLY A 86 -7.90 -3.89 -1.54
C GLY A 86 -8.22 -2.46 -1.17
N THR A 87 -7.81 -2.09 0.04
CA THR A 87 -7.92 -0.73 0.55
C THR A 87 -6.53 -0.16 0.74
N TYR A 88 -6.42 1.16 0.68
CA TYR A 88 -5.17 1.82 1.02
C TYR A 88 -5.40 2.97 2.01
N ILE A 89 -4.34 3.35 2.71
CA ILE A 89 -4.28 4.60 3.47
C ILE A 89 -3.16 5.48 2.92
N SER A 90 -3.28 6.79 3.15
CA SER A 90 -2.29 7.78 2.70
C SER A 90 -1.35 8.17 3.83
N ASP A 91 -0.05 8.23 3.54
CA ASP A 91 1.02 8.67 4.43
C ASP A 91 1.98 9.60 3.65
N GLY A 92 1.58 10.87 3.52
CA GLY A 92 2.25 11.83 2.65
C GLY A 92 2.30 11.34 1.19
N ASN A 93 3.52 11.22 0.65
CA ASN A 93 3.75 10.69 -0.71
C ASN A 93 3.53 9.19 -0.82
N TRP A 94 3.42 8.47 0.30
CA TRP A 94 3.24 7.03 0.33
C TRP A 94 1.76 6.65 0.37
N LYS A 95 1.42 5.56 -0.31
CA LYS A 95 0.17 4.84 -0.10
C LYS A 95 0.49 3.47 0.48
N ILE A 96 -0.20 3.08 1.54
CA ILE A 96 -0.05 1.77 2.18
C ILE A 96 -1.22 0.92 1.72
N LEU A 97 -0.94 -0.08 0.87
CA LEU A 97 -1.90 -0.94 0.22
C LEU A 97 -2.05 -2.21 1.03
N SER A 98 -3.29 -2.54 1.40
CA SER A 98 -3.64 -3.77 2.11
C SER A 98 -4.44 -4.70 1.20
N PHE A 99 -3.83 -5.80 0.80
CA PHE A 99 -4.45 -6.89 0.05
C PHE A 99 -5.23 -7.79 0.99
N LYS A 100 -6.40 -8.28 0.57
CA LYS A 100 -7.19 -9.24 1.36
C LYS A 100 -6.81 -10.68 0.98
N ASN A 101 -5.99 -11.34 1.80
CA ASN A 101 -5.56 -12.73 1.59
C ASN A 101 -5.03 -12.99 0.15
N PRO A 102 -3.97 -12.28 -0.29
CA PRO A 102 -3.46 -12.41 -1.65
C PRO A 102 -3.05 -13.86 -1.94
N LYS A 103 -3.43 -14.38 -3.12
CA LYS A 103 -3.01 -15.72 -3.58
C LYS A 103 -1.59 -15.75 -4.16
N PHE A 104 -0.80 -14.73 -3.86
CA PHE A 104 0.56 -14.52 -4.35
C PHE A 104 1.40 -13.92 -3.22
N LEU A 105 2.72 -14.04 -3.33
CA LEU A 105 3.63 -13.41 -2.38
C LEU A 105 3.88 -11.96 -2.80
N LEU A 106 3.69 -11.01 -1.89
CA LEU A 106 4.02 -9.61 -2.17
C LEU A 106 5.49 -9.43 -2.56
N SER A 107 6.41 -10.20 -1.97
CA SER A 107 7.83 -10.18 -2.33
C SER A 107 8.13 -10.70 -3.73
N ALA A 108 7.24 -11.52 -4.31
CA ALA A 108 7.38 -11.95 -5.70
C ALA A 108 6.92 -10.87 -6.68
N ILE A 109 6.03 -9.96 -6.28
CA ILE A 109 5.49 -8.90 -7.16
C ILE A 109 6.20 -7.57 -6.93
N PHE A 110 6.48 -7.22 -5.69
CA PHE A 110 7.26 -6.04 -5.29
C PHE A 110 8.67 -6.51 -4.96
N ASP A 111 9.40 -6.87 -6.01
CA ASP A 111 10.73 -7.47 -5.90
C ASP A 111 11.80 -6.40 -5.68
N SER A 112 12.44 -6.43 -4.51
CA SER A 112 13.48 -5.49 -4.12
C SER A 112 14.76 -5.60 -4.96
N GLU A 113 14.95 -6.68 -5.71
CA GLU A 113 16.09 -6.79 -6.63
C GLU A 113 15.98 -5.82 -7.81
N PHE A 114 14.76 -5.41 -8.17
CA PHE A 114 14.48 -4.52 -9.30
C PHE A 114 13.99 -3.13 -8.88
N ALA A 115 14.08 -2.80 -7.60
CA ALA A 115 13.53 -1.59 -7.04
C ALA A 115 14.42 -0.98 -5.97
N SER A 116 14.27 0.33 -5.75
CA SER A 116 14.89 0.97 -4.60
C SER A 116 13.91 1.03 -3.42
N ASP A 117 14.47 1.16 -2.22
CA ASP A 117 13.76 1.45 -0.97
C ASP A 117 12.92 2.75 -1.01
N THR A 118 13.11 3.57 -2.04
CA THR A 118 12.36 4.81 -2.25
C THR A 118 11.14 4.64 -3.15
N ASP A 119 10.96 3.47 -3.75
CA ASP A 119 9.85 3.14 -4.67
C ASP A 119 8.73 2.41 -3.93
N PHE A 120 9.07 1.35 -3.18
CA PHE A 120 8.15 0.66 -2.29
C PHE A 120 8.85 0.08 -1.07
N LYS A 121 8.07 -0.34 -0.06
CA LYS A 121 8.53 -1.22 1.02
C LYS A 121 7.45 -2.22 1.36
N ILE A 122 7.81 -3.50 1.43
CA ILE A 122 6.91 -4.54 1.95
C ILE A 122 6.88 -4.42 3.47
N ILE A 123 5.68 -4.37 4.05
CA ILE A 123 5.47 -4.27 5.50
C ILE A 123 5.24 -5.67 6.08
N ASP A 124 4.38 -6.45 5.42
CA ASP A 124 4.07 -7.84 5.78
C ASP A 124 3.55 -8.61 4.56
N LYS A 125 3.00 -9.81 4.76
CA LYS A 125 2.48 -10.69 3.69
C LYS A 125 1.29 -10.13 2.91
N GLU A 126 0.59 -9.14 3.45
CA GLU A 126 -0.65 -8.56 2.93
C GLU A 126 -0.52 -7.06 2.67
N THR A 127 0.53 -6.43 3.18
CA THR A 127 0.69 -4.98 3.15
C THR A 127 2.01 -4.55 2.50
N VAL A 128 1.92 -3.66 1.52
CA VAL A 128 3.05 -2.98 0.88
C VAL A 128 2.77 -1.48 0.87
N LYS A 129 3.80 -0.66 1.07
CA LYS A 129 3.70 0.78 0.81
C LYS A 129 4.42 1.15 -0.47
N ILE A 130 3.81 1.99 -1.29
CA ILE A 130 4.37 2.49 -2.54
C ILE A 130 4.49 4.01 -2.50
N ASN A 131 5.51 4.55 -3.15
CA ASN A 131 5.75 5.98 -3.21
C ASN A 131 5.07 6.58 -4.44
N THR A 132 3.91 7.20 -4.22
CA THR A 132 3.11 7.79 -5.30
C THR A 132 3.63 9.13 -5.84
N SER A 133 4.72 9.66 -5.27
CA SER A 133 5.42 10.80 -5.88
C SER A 133 6.29 10.38 -7.07
N LYS A 134 6.58 9.09 -7.23
CA LYS A 134 7.36 8.58 -8.36
C LYS A 134 6.51 8.57 -9.63
N SER A 135 7.12 8.98 -10.74
CA SER A 135 6.54 8.92 -12.08
C SER A 135 6.43 7.49 -12.61
N ALA A 136 7.15 6.54 -12.03
CA ALA A 136 7.03 5.14 -12.34
C ALA A 136 7.36 4.27 -11.12
N LEU A 137 6.83 3.05 -11.11
CA LEU A 137 7.13 2.03 -10.10
C LEU A 137 7.60 0.75 -10.79
N PRO A 138 8.73 0.15 -10.39
CA PRO A 138 9.07 -1.20 -10.78
C PRO A 138 8.14 -2.18 -10.04
N ILE A 139 7.40 -2.99 -10.81
CA ILE A 139 6.55 -4.07 -10.30
C ILE A 139 6.90 -5.32 -11.08
N TRP A 140 7.35 -6.37 -10.40
CA TRP A 140 7.84 -7.62 -10.98
C TRP A 140 8.97 -7.39 -12.00
N GLY A 141 9.88 -6.45 -11.70
CA GLY A 141 10.94 -6.03 -12.62
C GLY A 141 10.47 -5.24 -13.85
N VAL A 142 9.17 -5.00 -14.01
CA VAL A 142 8.60 -4.22 -15.11
C VAL A 142 8.29 -2.81 -14.64
N ILE A 143 8.75 -1.82 -15.40
CA ILE A 143 8.45 -0.41 -15.14
C ILE A 143 6.98 -0.13 -15.47
N CYS A 144 6.24 0.32 -14.46
CA CYS A 144 4.86 0.77 -14.59
C CYS A 144 4.82 2.30 -14.46
N GLU A 145 4.43 2.99 -15.53
CA GLU A 145 4.38 4.46 -15.59
C GLU A 145 3.10 4.99 -14.96
N LYS A 146 3.22 6.13 -14.29
CA LYS A 146 2.10 6.86 -13.72
C LYS A 146 1.28 7.52 -14.83
N LEU A 147 -0.05 7.36 -14.78
CA LEU A 147 -1.00 7.98 -15.71
C LEU A 147 -1.69 9.20 -15.08
#